data_AF-A0A7W1H4R6-F1
#
_entry.id   AF-A0A7W1H4R6-F1
#
_cell.length_a   1.000
_cell.length_b   1.000
_cell.length_c   1.000
_cell.angle_alpha   90.00
_cell.angle_beta   90.00
_cell.angle_gamma   90.00
#
_symmetry.space_group_name_H-M   'P 1'
#
loop_
_entity.id
_entity.type
_entity.pdbx_description
1 polymer ?
#
loop_
_entity_poly.entity_id
_entity_poly.type
_entity_poly.pdbx_seq_one_letter_code
_entity_poly.pdbx_strand_id
1 'polypeptide(L)'
;MTSRLVGLTGATLETAPSVCQACVWWQTRGNREPEKRKWVERAESEWGAWGTIYRDDDGRVLGSMQYGPSQLFPRAADLPAGPASDDAVLVTCAYLLSDSQPWVEQSLFLAAIGETRDKGVRALEAFAYRYREDTPASERFLVHRTV
;
A
#
# COMPACT_ATOMS: atom_id res chain seq x y z
N MET A 1 -13.45 -1.61 -21.64
CA MET A 1 -12.68 -2.33 -20.61
C MET A 1 -12.73 -1.47 -19.38
N THR A 2 -13.46 -1.90 -18.35
CA THR A 2 -13.78 -1.08 -17.19
C THR A 2 -13.20 -1.78 -15.98
N SER A 3 -11.88 -1.64 -15.82
CA SER A 3 -11.17 -2.13 -14.64
C SER A 3 -11.84 -1.67 -13.36
N ARG A 4 -11.98 -2.57 -12.38
CA ARG A 4 -12.65 -2.27 -11.13
C ARG A 4 -11.64 -2.14 -10.00
N LEU A 5 -11.44 -0.91 -9.56
CA LEU A 5 -10.77 -0.61 -8.30
C LEU A 5 -11.77 -0.84 -7.17
N VAL A 6 -11.36 -1.61 -6.17
CA VAL A 6 -12.18 -1.94 -5.00
C VAL A 6 -11.38 -1.58 -3.75
N GLY A 7 -12.03 -1.00 -2.74
CA GLY A 7 -11.39 -0.71 -1.46
C GLY A 7 -10.81 -1.97 -0.81
N LEU A 8 -9.58 -1.87 -0.28
CA LEU A 8 -8.97 -2.90 0.53
C LEU A 8 -9.50 -2.79 1.96
N THR A 9 -10.31 -3.77 2.34
CA THR A 9 -11.07 -3.86 3.59
C THR A 9 -10.92 -5.26 4.17
N GLY A 10 -11.37 -5.50 5.40
CA GLY A 10 -11.48 -6.85 5.96
C GLY A 10 -12.34 -7.77 5.10
N ALA A 11 -13.40 -7.23 4.48
CA ALA A 11 -14.29 -7.97 3.59
C ALA A 11 -13.63 -8.34 2.24
N THR A 12 -12.66 -7.56 1.76
CA THR A 12 -11.98 -7.81 0.48
C THR A 12 -10.58 -8.39 0.64
N LEU A 13 -10.05 -8.46 1.87
CA LEU A 13 -8.69 -8.89 2.15
C LEU A 13 -8.37 -10.28 1.59
N GLU A 14 -9.26 -11.25 1.77
CA GLU A 14 -9.06 -12.63 1.30
C GLU A 14 -8.93 -12.73 -0.23
N THR A 15 -9.30 -11.67 -0.94
CA THR A 15 -9.16 -11.60 -2.39
C THR A 15 -7.87 -10.94 -2.85
N ALA A 16 -7.17 -10.21 -1.97
CA ALA A 16 -5.88 -9.62 -2.26
C ALA A 16 -4.81 -10.72 -2.48
N PRO A 17 -3.64 -10.37 -3.04
CA PRO A 17 -2.51 -11.31 -3.14
C PRO A 17 -2.22 -11.96 -1.78
N SER A 18 -1.98 -13.27 -1.75
CA SER A 18 -1.88 -14.06 -0.50
C SER A 18 -0.87 -13.49 0.50
N VAL A 19 0.27 -13.00 0.02
CA VAL A 19 1.30 -12.35 0.84
C VAL A 19 0.78 -11.09 1.57
N CYS A 20 -0.12 -10.34 0.93
CA CYS A 20 -0.73 -9.14 1.52
C CYS A 20 -1.77 -9.46 2.59
N GLN A 21 -2.33 -10.67 2.58
CA GLN A 21 -3.37 -11.09 3.54
C GLN A 21 -2.80 -11.21 4.97
N ALA A 22 -1.56 -11.69 5.09
CA ALA A 22 -0.89 -11.90 6.36
C ALA A 22 0.14 -10.80 6.71
N CYS A 23 0.64 -10.04 5.73
CA CYS A 23 1.71 -9.06 5.97
C CYS A 23 1.30 -7.99 7.00
N VAL A 24 2.10 -7.89 8.07
CA VAL A 24 1.96 -6.91 9.16
C VAL A 24 3.25 -6.09 9.38
N TRP A 25 4.16 -6.07 8.41
CA TRP A 25 5.49 -5.45 8.59
C TRP A 25 5.36 -3.99 9.02
N TRP A 26 4.65 -3.16 8.24
CA TRP A 26 4.43 -1.74 8.56
C TRP A 26 3.64 -1.49 9.84
N GLN A 27 2.79 -2.45 10.21
CA GLN A 27 1.98 -2.42 11.42
C GLN A 27 2.75 -2.77 12.69
N THR A 28 3.91 -3.40 12.54
CA THR A 28 4.72 -3.89 13.66
C THR A 28 5.68 -2.82 14.15
N ARG A 29 5.76 -2.63 15.47
CA ARG A 29 6.78 -1.81 16.14
C ARG A 29 7.44 -2.61 17.25
N GLY A 30 8.77 -2.61 17.30
CA GLY A 30 9.54 -3.48 18.21
C GLY A 30 9.36 -4.97 17.89
N ASN A 31 9.41 -5.82 18.93
CA ASN A 31 9.45 -7.28 18.77
C ASN A 31 8.08 -7.98 18.77
N ARG A 32 6.98 -7.22 18.80
CA ARG A 32 5.61 -7.78 18.87
C ARG A 32 4.83 -7.46 17.60
N GLU A 33 4.54 -8.48 16.82
CA GLU A 33 3.66 -8.38 15.68
C GLU A 33 2.19 -8.23 16.14
N PRO A 34 1.41 -7.33 15.53
CA PRO A 34 -0.01 -7.21 15.82
C PRO A 34 -0.80 -8.34 15.16
N GLU A 35 -1.96 -8.69 15.73
CA GLU A 35 -2.94 -9.53 15.04
C GLU A 35 -3.51 -8.75 13.85
N LYS A 36 -3.26 -9.22 12.62
CA LYS A 36 -3.72 -8.56 11.38
C LYS A 36 -5.19 -8.19 11.43
N ARG A 37 -6.07 -9.11 11.84
CA ARG A 37 -7.52 -8.88 11.93
C ARG A 37 -7.87 -7.71 12.84
N LYS A 38 -7.27 -7.62 14.04
CA LYS A 38 -7.51 -6.51 14.97
C LYS A 38 -7.00 -5.19 14.41
N TRP A 39 -5.87 -5.20 13.71
CA TRP A 39 -5.37 -4.01 13.04
C TRP A 39 -6.32 -3.55 11.91
N VAL A 40 -6.84 -4.48 11.12
CA VAL A 40 -7.81 -4.20 10.05
C VAL A 40 -9.07 -3.56 10.62
N GLU A 41 -9.66 -4.15 11.66
CA GLU A 41 -10.85 -3.61 12.34
C GLU A 41 -10.63 -2.18 12.83
N ARG A 42 -9.44 -1.90 13.42
CA ARG A 42 -9.08 -0.55 13.84
C ARG A 42 -8.93 0.40 12.65
N ALA A 43 -8.17 0.00 11.63
CA ALA A 43 -7.94 0.82 10.45
C ALA A 43 -9.26 1.20 9.75
N GLU A 44 -10.19 0.27 9.66
CA GLU A 44 -11.51 0.52 9.08
C GLU A 44 -12.37 1.45 9.92
N SER A 45 -12.34 1.30 11.25
CA SER A 45 -13.07 2.20 12.13
C SER A 45 -12.53 3.63 12.09
N GLU A 46 -11.22 3.81 11.90
CA GLU A 46 -10.56 5.12 11.92
C GLU A 46 -10.54 5.80 10.54
N TRP A 47 -10.40 5.02 9.47
CA TRP A 47 -10.13 5.53 8.12
C TRP A 47 -11.02 4.93 7.02
N GLY A 48 -11.70 3.82 7.28
CA GLY A 48 -12.40 3.04 6.26
C GLY A 48 -11.44 2.14 5.47
N ALA A 49 -11.62 2.04 4.15
CA ALA A 49 -10.70 1.27 3.31
C ALA A 49 -9.26 1.74 3.50
N TRP A 50 -8.34 0.80 3.74
CA TRP A 50 -6.93 1.06 4.04
C TRP A 50 -6.03 0.74 2.84
N GLY A 51 -6.58 0.92 1.63
CA GLY A 51 -5.91 0.61 0.39
C GLY A 51 -6.88 0.31 -0.76
N THR A 52 -6.34 -0.25 -1.83
CA THR A 52 -7.10 -0.59 -3.04
C THR A 52 -6.64 -1.92 -3.62
N ILE A 53 -7.58 -2.70 -4.15
CA ILE A 53 -7.33 -3.89 -4.97
C ILE A 53 -7.73 -3.56 -6.41
N TYR A 54 -6.83 -3.82 -7.35
CA TYR A 54 -7.10 -3.70 -8.78
C TYR A 54 -7.59 -5.04 -9.33
N ARG A 55 -8.76 -5.04 -9.98
CA ARG A 55 -9.26 -6.19 -10.75
C ARG A 55 -9.47 -5.88 -12.23
N ASP A 56 -9.21 -6.88 -13.07
CA ASP A 56 -9.62 -6.85 -14.48
C ASP A 56 -11.14 -7.10 -14.65
N ASP A 57 -11.61 -7.05 -15.89
CA ASP A 57 -13.02 -7.24 -16.25
C ASP A 57 -13.53 -8.66 -15.92
N ASP A 58 -12.64 -9.65 -15.86
CA ASP A 58 -12.93 -11.04 -15.48
C ASP A 58 -12.89 -11.26 -13.96
N GLY A 59 -12.62 -10.20 -13.18
CA GLY A 59 -12.53 -10.24 -11.72
C GLY A 59 -11.20 -10.76 -11.18
N ARG A 60 -10.21 -11.04 -12.04
CA ARG A 60 -8.85 -11.45 -11.63
C ARG A 60 -8.15 -10.26 -10.97
N VAL A 61 -7.45 -10.52 -9.88
CA VAL A 61 -6.64 -9.49 -9.22
C VAL A 61 -5.38 -9.26 -10.02
N LEU A 62 -5.04 -7.99 -10.24
CA LEU A 62 -3.79 -7.58 -10.91
C LEU A 62 -2.77 -7.01 -9.93
N GLY A 63 -3.25 -6.49 -8.79
CA GLY A 63 -2.41 -5.98 -7.72
C GLY A 63 -3.21 -5.36 -6.59
N SER A 64 -2.50 -4.94 -5.55
CA SER A 64 -3.08 -4.21 -4.42
C SER A 64 -2.10 -3.17 -3.89
N MET A 65 -2.64 -2.09 -3.34
CA MET A 65 -1.86 -1.06 -2.66
C MET A 65 -2.42 -0.85 -1.24
N GLN A 66 -1.54 -0.72 -0.25
CA GLN A 66 -1.89 -0.36 1.12
C GLN A 66 -1.47 1.09 1.39
N TYR A 67 -2.42 1.88 1.90
CA TYR A 67 -2.19 3.26 2.27
C TYR A 67 -3.22 3.72 3.32
N GLY A 68 -2.86 4.76 4.07
CA GLY A 68 -3.71 5.33 5.12
C GLY A 68 -2.93 6.35 5.96
N PRO A 69 -3.52 6.93 7.02
CA PRO A 69 -2.84 7.85 7.93
C PRO A 69 -1.56 7.22 8.49
N SER A 70 -0.50 8.02 8.60
CA SER A 70 0.82 7.54 9.06
C SER A 70 0.78 6.83 10.43
N GLN A 71 -0.15 7.23 11.30
CA GLN A 71 -0.38 6.63 12.63
C GLN A 71 -0.85 5.17 12.58
N LEU A 72 -1.41 4.71 11.45
CA LEU A 72 -1.74 3.29 11.26
C LEU A 72 -0.51 2.40 11.05
N PHE A 73 0.64 2.99 10.73
CA PHE A 73 1.86 2.32 10.31
C PHE A 73 3.04 2.67 11.23
N PRO A 74 3.04 2.20 12.48
CA PRO A 74 4.00 2.62 13.50
C PRO A 74 5.47 2.32 13.14
N ARG A 75 5.76 1.37 12.23
CA ARG A 75 7.12 1.14 11.76
C ARG A 75 7.72 2.34 11.02
N ALA A 76 6.89 3.22 10.45
CA ALA A 76 7.36 4.42 9.75
C ALA A 76 8.23 5.33 10.63
N ALA A 77 8.00 5.33 11.95
CA ALA A 77 8.80 6.08 12.91
C ALA A 77 10.19 5.49 13.16
N ASP A 78 10.40 4.22 12.80
CA ASP A 78 11.68 3.52 13.00
C ASP A 78 12.56 3.57 11.73
N LEU A 79 12.06 4.12 10.61
CA LEU A 79 12.82 4.19 9.36
C LEU A 79 13.82 5.37 9.36
N PRO A 80 15.05 5.19 8.81
CA PRO A 80 16.06 6.24 8.78
C PRO A 80 15.66 7.50 8.01
N ALA A 81 14.78 7.35 7.01
CA ALA A 81 14.27 8.45 6.20
C ALA A 81 13.01 9.09 6.82
N GLY A 82 12.64 8.69 8.04
CA GLY A 82 11.44 9.13 8.73
C GLY A 82 11.67 10.20 9.81
N PRO A 83 10.61 10.52 10.58
CA PRO A 83 9.25 10.01 10.40
C PRO A 83 8.54 10.63 9.18
N ALA A 84 7.51 9.96 8.68
CA ALA A 84 6.55 10.55 7.75
C ALA A 84 5.79 11.71 8.43
N SER A 85 5.21 12.61 7.65
CA SER A 85 4.42 13.71 8.20
C SER A 85 3.16 13.20 8.92
N ASP A 86 2.81 13.83 10.04
CA ASP A 86 1.65 13.42 10.85
C ASP A 86 0.31 13.66 10.12
N ASP A 87 0.26 14.60 9.18
CA ASP A 87 -0.93 14.93 8.39
C ASP A 87 -0.93 14.30 6.99
N ALA A 88 -0.02 13.36 6.70
CA ALA A 88 0.06 12.67 5.43
C ALA A 88 -0.66 11.31 5.42
N VAL A 89 -1.21 10.95 4.27
CA VAL A 89 -1.47 9.54 3.95
C VAL A 89 -0.16 8.91 3.50
N LEU A 90 0.20 7.78 4.11
CA LEU A 90 1.40 7.04 3.80
C LEU A 90 1.05 5.82 2.92
N VAL A 91 1.63 5.74 1.73
CA VAL A 91 1.66 4.52 0.92
C VAL A 91 2.78 3.63 1.45
N THR A 92 2.41 2.43 1.86
CA THR A 92 3.32 1.49 2.52
C THR A 92 3.64 0.27 1.67
N CYS A 93 2.72 -0.15 0.80
CA CYS A 93 2.94 -1.30 -0.06
C CYS A 93 2.21 -1.11 -1.39
N ALA A 94 2.88 -1.46 -2.49
CA ALA A 94 2.28 -1.70 -3.78
C ALA A 94 2.75 -3.09 -4.25
N TYR A 95 1.82 -4.04 -4.31
CA TYR A 95 2.11 -5.41 -4.74
C TYR A 95 1.42 -5.68 -6.07
N LEU A 96 2.20 -5.99 -7.10
CA LEU A 96 1.72 -6.26 -8.45
C LEU A 96 1.94 -7.74 -8.78
N LEU A 97 0.95 -8.40 -9.36
CA LEU A 97 1.07 -9.81 -9.76
C LEU A 97 1.85 -10.00 -11.07
N SER A 98 2.06 -8.93 -11.84
CA SER A 98 2.81 -8.95 -13.08
C SER A 98 3.56 -7.63 -13.28
N ASP A 99 4.77 -7.71 -13.82
CA ASP A 99 5.59 -6.57 -14.24
C ASP A 99 5.38 -6.17 -15.70
N SER A 100 4.62 -6.95 -16.48
CA SER A 100 4.31 -6.62 -17.87
C SER A 100 3.18 -5.58 -18.00
N GLN A 101 2.58 -5.16 -16.89
CA GLN A 101 1.42 -4.28 -16.84
C GLN A 101 1.69 -3.05 -15.96
N PRO A 102 2.62 -2.15 -16.36
CA PRO A 102 3.03 -1.01 -15.55
C PRO A 102 1.89 -0.04 -15.21
N TRP A 103 0.81 -0.02 -16.00
CA TRP A 103 -0.37 0.80 -15.73
C TRP A 103 -1.13 0.40 -14.46
N VAL A 104 -0.95 -0.82 -13.94
CA VAL A 104 -1.62 -1.28 -12.72
C VAL A 104 -1.15 -0.45 -11.53
N GLU A 105 0.15 -0.23 -11.40
CA GLU A 105 0.74 0.60 -10.35
C GLU A 105 0.27 2.05 -10.46
N GLN A 106 0.30 2.60 -11.69
CA GLN A 106 -0.13 3.98 -11.96
C GLN A 106 -1.59 4.19 -11.54
N SER A 107 -2.48 3.27 -11.91
CA SER A 107 -3.89 3.32 -11.53
C SER A 107 -4.10 3.18 -10.02
N LEU A 108 -3.31 2.34 -9.33
CA LEU A 108 -3.37 2.22 -7.87
C LEU A 108 -2.94 3.53 -7.19
N PHE A 109 -1.88 4.18 -7.66
CA PHE A 109 -1.47 5.49 -7.14
C PHE A 109 -2.51 6.58 -7.44
N LEU A 110 -3.08 6.60 -8.65
CA LEU A 110 -4.14 7.56 -8.99
C LEU A 110 -5.37 7.36 -8.09
N ALA A 111 -5.72 6.12 -7.76
CA ALA A 111 -6.77 5.82 -6.79
C ALA A 111 -6.42 6.36 -5.39
N ALA A 112 -5.20 6.10 -4.91
CA ALA A 112 -4.73 6.59 -3.62
C ALA A 112 -4.72 8.12 -3.54
N ILE A 113 -4.24 8.80 -4.59
CA ILE A 113 -4.26 10.26 -4.72
C ILE A 113 -5.69 10.79 -4.69
N GLY A 114 -6.59 10.16 -5.45
CA GLY A 114 -8.02 10.52 -5.49
C GLY A 114 -8.66 10.41 -4.11
N GLU A 115 -8.51 9.26 -3.45
CA GLU A 115 -9.09 9.02 -2.11
C GLU A 115 -8.50 9.97 -1.06
N THR A 116 -7.19 10.18 -1.09
CA THR A 116 -6.49 11.12 -0.19
C THR A 116 -7.04 12.54 -0.33
N ARG A 117 -7.20 13.00 -1.58
CA ARG A 117 -7.76 14.32 -1.89
C ARG A 117 -9.22 14.42 -1.47
N ASP A 118 -10.03 13.41 -1.77
CA ASP A 118 -11.47 13.41 -1.45
C ASP A 118 -11.71 13.37 0.08
N LYS A 119 -10.76 12.82 0.85
CA LYS A 119 -10.72 12.90 2.32
C LYS A 119 -10.12 14.21 2.87
N GLY A 120 -9.76 15.15 2.01
CA GLY A 120 -9.24 16.47 2.40
C GLY A 120 -7.79 16.48 2.89
N VAL A 121 -7.04 15.39 2.69
CA VAL A 121 -5.62 15.31 3.06
C VAL A 121 -4.77 15.92 1.94
N ARG A 122 -3.75 16.70 2.34
CA ARG A 122 -2.93 17.49 1.40
C ARG A 122 -1.68 16.76 0.88
N ALA A 123 -1.27 15.68 1.54
CA ALA A 123 -0.02 14.98 1.24
C ALA A 123 -0.24 13.47 1.14
N LEU A 124 0.37 12.89 0.10
CA LEU A 124 0.57 11.46 -0.06
C LEU A 124 2.07 11.21 -0.05
N GLU A 125 2.55 10.45 0.93
CA GLU A 125 3.98 10.17 1.13
C GLU A 125 4.28 8.68 0.94
N ALA A 126 5.53 8.36 0.67
CA ALA A 126 6.03 6.99 0.58
C ALA A 126 7.52 6.95 0.95
N PHE A 127 7.97 5.82 1.49
CA PHE A 127 9.39 5.56 1.65
C PHE A 127 9.93 4.85 0.41
N ALA A 128 11.09 5.28 -0.07
CA ALA A 128 11.76 4.68 -1.20
C ALA A 128 13.27 4.65 -0.99
N TYR A 129 13.94 3.69 -1.64
CA TYR A 129 15.39 3.70 -1.74
C TYR A 129 15.84 4.85 -2.64
N ARG A 130 16.93 5.51 -2.23
CA ARG A 130 17.61 6.47 -3.08
C ARG A 130 18.61 5.72 -3.95
N TYR A 131 18.41 5.79 -5.25
CA TYR A 131 19.37 5.30 -6.24
C TYR A 131 20.16 6.44 -6.84
N ARG A 132 21.33 6.11 -7.40
CA ARG A 132 22.05 7.07 -8.25
C ARG A 132 21.29 7.22 -9.56
N GLU A 133 21.39 8.38 -10.19
CA GLU A 133 20.64 8.71 -11.41
C GLU A 133 20.96 7.77 -12.59
N ASP A 134 22.16 7.20 -12.61
CA ASP A 134 22.66 6.24 -13.59
C ASP A 134 22.28 4.77 -13.30
N THR A 135 21.71 4.47 -12.12
CA THR A 135 21.29 3.09 -11.78
C THR A 135 20.17 2.60 -12.72
N PRO A 136 20.32 1.45 -13.41
CA PRO A 136 19.29 0.91 -14.30
C PRO A 136 17.98 0.57 -13.57
N ALA A 137 16.84 0.70 -14.24
CA ALA A 137 15.52 0.40 -13.66
C ALA A 137 15.42 -1.04 -13.11
N SER A 138 16.03 -2.01 -13.79
CA SER A 138 16.08 -3.40 -13.31
C SER A 138 16.69 -3.52 -11.91
N GLU A 139 17.76 -2.78 -11.63
CA GLU A 139 18.42 -2.78 -10.33
C GLU A 139 17.60 -2.01 -9.27
N ARG A 140 16.90 -0.94 -9.67
CA ARG A 140 16.04 -0.16 -8.78
C ARG A 140 14.78 -0.90 -8.32
N PHE A 141 14.18 -1.72 -9.18
CA PHE A 141 12.83 -2.27 -8.97
C PHE A 141 12.78 -3.79 -8.76
N LEU A 142 13.76 -4.56 -9.26
CA LEU A 142 13.69 -6.03 -9.19
C LEU A 142 14.39 -6.63 -7.97
N VAL A 143 15.35 -5.92 -7.38
CA VAL A 143 16.18 -6.45 -6.28
C VAL A 143 15.48 -6.38 -4.92
N HIS A 144 14.46 -5.54 -4.79
CA HIS A 144 13.75 -5.29 -3.53
C HIS A 144 12.33 -5.90 -3.49
N ARG A 145 12.04 -6.86 -4.38
CA ARG A 145 10.79 -7.62 -4.28
C ARG A 145 10.79 -8.41 -2.97
N THR A 146 9.87 -8.08 -2.08
CA THR A 146 9.53 -8.97 -0.97
C THR A 146 8.91 -10.22 -1.59
N VAL A 147 9.67 -11.32 -1.62
CA VAL A 147 9.22 -12.64 -2.11
C VAL A 147 8.45 -13.35 -1.01
#